data_AF-A0A4Q5PM02-F1
#
_entry.id   AF-A0A4Q5PM02-F1
#
_cell.length_a   1.000
_cell.length_b   1.000
_cell.length_c   1.000
_cell.angle_alpha   90.00
_cell.angle_beta   90.00
_cell.angle_gamma   90.00
#
_symmetry.space_group_name_H-M   'P 1'
#
loop_
_entity.id
_entity.type
_entity.pdbx_description
1 polymer ?
#
loop_
_entity_poly.entity_id
_entity_poly.type
_entity_poly.pdbx_seq_one_letter_code
_entity_poly.pdbx_strand_id
1 'polypeptide(L)'
;FGNFWSVGGAWRLKQENFLKDVSFLDDLKLRASYGVTGNNDIGRYAAQGLYSLANAYEGLSGMTYSQLANQDLAWERSKTAEFGLEFSVLNRRISGEVSYFKKRTDDLLFAKPLSRTTGFSSITTNLALMNNAGIELAINASPIRSTDFNWNIAFNITRIKNKIVASTQDEVVDGTKLIKVGEDRYQWYLREYAGIDQADGRAMWYRDDANGNKVTTKVYAEAKQYSGLGSALPKYYGGFNNTLNYKEFDLSVFTYFSLGGKVYDALYQALMHNGITPGQQMSRDVLNAWSATNTTSTIPRFLPTSNTDLSNSASSRFLFDGSYMRVKNISLGYTLKKEWASKVKLSTARLFLMAENPFTWAKHKGFDPEASIAGTSDNDIPNIKTFSIGLS
;
A
#
# COMPACT_ATOMS: atom_id res chain seq x y z
N PHE A 1 -27.19 17.05 -3.62
CA PHE A 1 -26.13 18.08 -3.76
C PHE A 1 -25.21 17.98 -2.55
N GLY A 2 -23.93 18.35 -2.67
CA GLY A 2 -22.96 18.34 -1.57
C GLY A 2 -22.33 19.72 -1.40
N ASN A 3 -22.23 20.21 -0.17
CA ASN A 3 -21.60 21.49 0.14
C ASN A 3 -20.17 21.25 0.62
N PHE A 4 -19.20 21.81 -0.09
CA PHE A 4 -17.77 21.65 0.15
C PHE A 4 -17.13 23.03 0.28
N TRP A 5 -16.17 23.16 1.18
CA TRP A 5 -15.50 24.43 1.47
C TRP A 5 -14.11 24.17 2.03
N SER A 6 -13.26 25.19 1.96
CA SER A 6 -11.96 25.17 2.62
C SER A 6 -11.63 26.55 3.16
N VAL A 7 -10.81 26.56 4.22
CA VAL A 7 -10.20 27.75 4.79
C VAL A 7 -8.75 27.42 5.09
N GLY A 8 -7.86 28.38 4.86
CA GLY A 8 -6.44 28.21 5.14
C GLY A 8 -5.80 29.54 5.46
N GLY A 9 -4.75 29.49 6.26
CA GLY A 9 -3.94 30.64 6.62
C GLY A 9 -2.46 30.27 6.62
N ALA A 10 -1.62 31.26 6.34
CA ALA A 10 -0.17 31.13 6.45
C ALA A 10 0.40 32.37 7.12
N TRP A 11 1.39 32.17 7.99
CA TRP A 11 2.08 33.24 8.70
C TRP A 11 3.58 33.11 8.49
N ARG A 12 4.18 34.11 7.84
CA ARG A 12 5.63 34.20 7.62
C ARG A 12 6.30 34.82 8.83
N LEU A 13 6.60 33.99 9.81
CA LEU A 13 7.29 34.36 11.05
C LEU A 13 8.61 35.10 10.80
N LYS A 14 9.34 34.77 9.73
CA LYS A 14 10.61 35.44 9.43
C LYS A 14 10.47 36.94 9.14
N GLN A 15 9.27 37.41 8.77
CA GLN A 15 9.00 38.83 8.52
C GLN A 15 8.70 39.63 9.80
N GLU A 16 8.53 38.94 10.93
CA GLU A 16 8.22 39.59 12.21
C GLU A 16 9.45 40.21 12.87
N ASN A 17 9.22 41.31 13.61
CA ASN A 17 10.30 42.06 14.27
C ASN A 17 11.18 41.21 15.21
N PHE A 18 10.63 40.16 15.82
CA PHE A 18 11.35 39.30 16.75
C PHE A 18 12.20 38.20 16.06
N LEU A 19 12.04 37.98 14.75
CA LEU A 19 12.78 36.95 13.99
C LEU A 19 13.53 37.49 12.77
N LYS A 20 13.22 38.71 12.30
CA LYS A 20 13.82 39.30 11.09
C LYS A 20 15.36 39.35 11.15
N ASP A 21 15.93 39.61 12.32
CA ASP A 21 17.38 39.80 12.51
C ASP A 21 18.17 38.49 12.72
N VAL A 22 17.48 37.34 12.77
CA VAL A 22 18.12 36.02 12.93
C VAL A 22 18.80 35.60 11.61
N SER A 23 20.10 35.80 11.51
CA SER A 23 20.88 35.66 10.26
C SER A 23 20.94 34.24 9.69
N PHE A 24 20.92 33.20 10.53
CA PHE A 24 20.99 31.81 10.04
C PHE A 24 19.67 31.32 9.43
N LEU A 25 18.56 32.01 9.70
CA LEU A 25 17.20 31.66 9.28
C LEU A 25 16.79 32.51 8.07
N ASP A 26 16.63 31.87 6.91
CA ASP A 26 16.26 32.51 5.66
C ASP A 26 14.76 32.70 5.49
N ASP A 27 13.98 31.72 5.93
CA ASP A 27 12.52 31.76 5.94
C ASP A 27 11.95 30.82 7.00
N LEU A 28 10.80 31.18 7.53
CA LEU A 28 10.03 30.39 8.48
C LEU A 28 8.56 30.72 8.30
N LYS A 29 7.77 29.73 7.88
CA LYS A 29 6.36 29.88 7.58
C LYS A 29 5.56 28.81 8.29
N LEU A 30 4.56 29.24 9.06
CA LEU A 30 3.51 28.36 9.57
C LEU A 30 2.35 28.36 8.60
N ARG A 31 1.74 27.20 8.39
CA ARG A 31 0.53 27.04 7.59
C ARG A 31 -0.47 26.17 8.34
N ALA A 32 -1.75 26.53 8.26
CA ALA A 32 -2.84 25.71 8.77
C ALA A 32 -3.98 25.76 7.78
N SER A 33 -4.63 24.62 7.52
CA SER A 33 -5.78 24.55 6.65
C SER A 33 -6.81 23.55 7.16
N TYR A 34 -8.07 23.80 6.81
CA TYR A 34 -9.17 22.89 6.99
C TYR A 34 -10.02 22.88 5.73
N GLY A 35 -10.33 21.71 5.19
CA GLY A 35 -11.13 21.56 4.00
C GLY A 35 -12.05 20.36 4.05
N VAL A 36 -13.18 20.48 3.36
CA VAL A 36 -14.15 19.41 3.17
C VAL A 36 -14.24 19.10 1.68
N THR A 37 -13.98 17.87 1.30
CA THR A 37 -14.11 17.37 -0.08
C THR A 37 -15.09 16.20 -0.13
N GLY A 38 -15.72 16.01 -1.27
CA GLY A 38 -16.63 14.89 -1.52
C GLY A 38 -15.99 13.85 -2.43
N ASN A 39 -16.35 12.59 -2.21
CA ASN A 39 -16.06 11.48 -3.10
C ASN A 39 -17.38 10.81 -3.52
N ASN A 40 -17.54 10.59 -4.83
CA ASN A 40 -18.67 9.89 -5.45
C ASN A 40 -18.20 8.80 -6.40
N ASP A 41 -17.04 8.18 -6.15
CA ASP A 41 -16.53 7.07 -6.94
C ASP A 41 -17.35 5.79 -6.72
N ILE A 42 -18.59 5.84 -7.21
CA ILE A 42 -19.59 4.78 -7.18
C ILE A 42 -20.23 4.66 -8.56
N GLY A 43 -20.71 3.46 -8.88
CA GLY A 43 -21.39 3.18 -10.14
C GLY A 43 -22.63 4.06 -10.35
N ARG A 44 -22.97 4.30 -11.62
CA ARG A 44 -24.25 4.94 -11.97
C ARG A 44 -25.41 4.11 -11.41
N TYR A 45 -26.46 4.79 -10.96
CA TYR A 45 -27.69 4.16 -10.44
C TYR A 45 -27.51 3.32 -9.17
N ALA A 46 -26.38 3.46 -8.43
CA ALA A 46 -26.13 2.71 -7.19
C ALA A 46 -27.20 2.89 -6.09
N ALA A 47 -28.00 3.95 -6.16
CA ALA A 47 -29.11 4.21 -5.25
C ALA A 47 -30.44 3.54 -5.68
N GLN A 48 -30.57 3.11 -6.94
CA GLN A 48 -31.83 2.62 -7.50
C GLN A 48 -32.06 1.14 -7.22
N GLY A 49 -33.33 0.75 -7.14
CA GLY A 49 -33.72 -0.65 -7.23
C GLY A 49 -33.74 -1.09 -8.69
N LEU A 50 -32.99 -2.13 -9.05
CA LEU A 50 -32.85 -2.56 -10.44
C LEU A 50 -33.33 -4.00 -10.63
N TYR A 51 -33.78 -4.28 -11.85
CA TYR A 51 -34.10 -5.61 -12.33
C TYR A 51 -33.18 -6.00 -13.49
N SER A 52 -32.82 -7.27 -13.55
CA SER A 52 -32.14 -7.89 -14.68
C SER A 52 -33.13 -8.70 -15.50
N LEU A 53 -33.06 -8.54 -16.82
CA LEU A 53 -33.77 -9.33 -17.82
C LEU A 53 -32.90 -10.45 -18.41
N ALA A 54 -31.73 -10.73 -17.81
CA ALA A 54 -30.75 -11.68 -18.33
C ALA A 54 -31.10 -13.16 -18.01
N ASN A 55 -32.16 -13.39 -17.23
CA ASN A 55 -32.60 -14.74 -16.92
C ASN A 55 -33.69 -15.16 -17.90
N ALA A 56 -33.64 -16.40 -18.38
CA ALA A 56 -34.68 -16.97 -19.23
C ALA A 56 -35.15 -18.30 -18.64
N TYR A 57 -36.45 -18.58 -18.78
CA TYR A 57 -37.04 -19.85 -18.42
C TYR A 57 -37.77 -20.39 -19.64
N GLU A 58 -37.40 -21.60 -20.10
CA GLU A 58 -37.95 -22.22 -21.32
C GLU A 58 -37.87 -21.28 -22.55
N GLY A 59 -36.78 -20.50 -22.66
CA GLY A 59 -36.57 -19.55 -23.77
C GLY A 59 -37.38 -18.26 -23.68
N LEU A 60 -38.21 -18.07 -22.64
CA LEU A 60 -38.93 -16.82 -22.38
C LEU A 60 -38.13 -15.93 -21.43
N SER A 61 -38.12 -14.62 -21.72
CA SER A 61 -37.44 -13.63 -20.87
C SER A 61 -38.09 -13.58 -19.48
N GLY A 62 -37.26 -13.72 -18.45
CA GLY A 62 -37.61 -13.59 -17.05
C GLY A 62 -37.00 -12.34 -16.44
N MET A 63 -37.77 -11.67 -15.58
CA MET A 63 -37.30 -10.53 -14.82
C MET A 63 -36.92 -10.97 -13.41
N THR A 64 -35.73 -10.59 -12.97
CA THR A 64 -35.22 -10.90 -11.62
C THR A 64 -34.67 -9.64 -10.98
N TYR A 65 -34.82 -9.51 -9.67
CA TYR A 65 -34.33 -8.34 -8.97
C TYR A 65 -32.80 -8.42 -8.85
N SER A 66 -32.08 -7.42 -9.34
CA SER A 66 -30.61 -7.44 -9.46
C SER A 66 -29.89 -6.52 -8.48
N GLN A 67 -30.55 -5.47 -7.98
CA GLN A 67 -29.93 -4.51 -7.05
C GLN A 67 -30.96 -3.88 -6.11
N LEU A 68 -30.70 -3.91 -4.80
CA LEU A 68 -31.53 -3.23 -3.79
C LEU A 68 -31.44 -1.71 -3.92
N ALA A 69 -32.59 -1.04 -3.74
CA ALA A 69 -32.63 0.41 -3.68
C ALA A 69 -32.03 0.89 -2.35
N ASN A 70 -31.29 2.01 -2.40
CA ASN A 70 -30.82 2.73 -1.23
C ASN A 70 -31.01 4.23 -1.46
N GLN A 71 -32.14 4.76 -1.01
CA GLN A 71 -32.49 6.17 -1.18
C GLN A 71 -31.66 7.10 -0.28
N ASP A 72 -31.06 6.55 0.80
CA ASP A 72 -30.23 7.30 1.74
C ASP A 72 -28.76 7.39 1.31
N LEU A 73 -28.41 6.79 0.16
CA LEU A 73 -27.04 6.78 -0.35
C LEU A 73 -26.56 8.22 -0.61
N ALA A 74 -25.51 8.62 0.09
CA ALA A 74 -24.97 9.97 0.04
C ALA A 74 -23.47 9.97 -0.29
N TRP A 75 -22.94 11.18 -0.52
CA TRP A 75 -21.51 11.38 -0.77
C TRP A 75 -20.67 10.94 0.41
N GLU A 76 -19.56 10.25 0.13
CA GLU A 76 -18.48 10.12 1.10
C GLU A 76 -17.82 11.48 1.29
N ARG A 77 -17.64 11.91 2.55
CA ARG A 77 -17.14 13.26 2.87
C ARG A 77 -15.81 13.17 3.59
N SER A 78 -14.79 13.77 3.02
CA SER A 78 -13.45 13.86 3.60
C SER A 78 -13.22 15.24 4.21
N LYS A 79 -13.02 15.29 5.53
CA LYS A 79 -12.67 16.49 6.30
C LYS A 79 -11.18 16.43 6.65
N THR A 80 -10.38 17.29 6.04
CA THR A 80 -8.92 17.31 6.24
C THR A 80 -8.52 18.55 7.01
N ALA A 81 -7.83 18.36 8.13
CA ALA A 81 -7.10 19.40 8.84
C ALA A 81 -5.61 19.18 8.63
N GLU A 82 -4.86 20.24 8.36
CA GLU A 82 -3.42 20.18 8.12
C GLU A 82 -2.71 21.33 8.83
N PHE A 83 -1.58 21.03 9.44
CA PHE A 83 -0.71 21.99 10.10
C PHE A 83 0.71 21.74 9.61
N GLY A 84 1.34 22.77 9.04
CA GLY A 84 2.68 22.65 8.47
C GLY A 84 3.61 23.74 8.98
N LEU A 85 4.88 23.38 9.11
CA LEU A 85 5.99 24.28 9.34
C LEU A 85 6.96 24.13 8.18
N GLU A 86 7.11 25.20 7.39
CA GLU A 86 8.12 25.31 6.35
C GLU A 86 9.29 26.15 6.86
N PHE A 87 10.51 25.73 6.56
CA PHE A 87 11.71 26.44 6.97
C PHE A 87 12.77 26.45 5.88
N SER A 88 13.62 27.49 5.92
CA SER A 88 14.84 27.57 5.12
C SER A 88 15.94 28.23 5.95
N VAL A 89 17.13 27.63 5.94
CA VAL A 89 18.27 28.05 6.77
C VAL A 89 19.59 27.98 6.00
N LEU A 90 20.60 28.66 6.54
CA LEU A 90 21.98 28.64 6.09
C LEU A 90 22.14 29.13 4.64
N ASN A 91 21.59 30.30 4.31
CA ASN A 91 21.55 30.85 2.95
C ASN A 91 20.82 29.90 1.99
N ARG A 92 19.68 29.38 2.46
CA ARG A 92 18.82 28.42 1.77
C ARG A 92 19.53 27.14 1.39
N ARG A 93 20.59 26.76 2.10
CA ARG A 93 21.30 25.49 1.87
C ARG A 93 20.53 24.31 2.41
N ILE A 94 19.70 24.52 3.42
CA ILE A 94 18.77 23.51 3.93
C ILE A 94 17.39 24.14 3.94
N SER A 95 16.43 23.45 3.36
CA SER A 95 15.02 23.83 3.39
C SER A 95 14.18 22.60 3.61
N GLY A 96 13.04 22.75 4.25
CA GLY A 96 12.19 21.61 4.49
C GLY A 96 10.83 21.99 5.01
N GLU A 97 10.06 20.95 5.24
CA GLU A 97 8.72 21.04 5.73
C GLU A 97 8.43 19.89 6.68
N VAL A 98 7.78 20.20 7.79
CA VAL A 98 7.15 19.23 8.67
C VAL A 98 5.65 19.49 8.66
N SER A 99 4.87 18.52 8.22
CA SER A 99 3.41 18.59 8.21
C SER A 99 2.82 17.55 9.15
N TYR A 100 1.71 17.90 9.80
CA TYR A 100 0.79 16.96 10.43
C TYR A 100 -0.56 17.12 9.76
N PHE A 101 -1.12 16.01 9.29
CA PHE A 101 -2.45 15.98 8.71
C PHE A 101 -3.36 15.02 9.46
N LYS A 102 -4.64 15.34 9.47
CA LYS A 102 -5.71 14.46 9.92
C LYS A 102 -6.88 14.57 8.96
N LYS A 103 -7.13 13.49 8.23
CA LYS A 103 -8.26 13.32 7.31
C LYS A 103 -9.29 12.39 7.95
N ARG A 104 -10.47 12.92 8.21
CA ARG A 104 -11.65 12.16 8.64
C ARG A 104 -12.55 11.93 7.44
N THR A 105 -12.73 10.67 7.05
CA THR A 105 -13.69 10.26 6.03
C THR A 105 -14.96 9.81 6.74
N ASP A 106 -16.00 10.61 6.60
CA ASP A 106 -17.36 10.29 7.02
C ASP A 106 -18.06 9.57 5.86
N ASP A 107 -18.98 8.67 6.20
CA ASP A 107 -19.88 8.02 5.24
C ASP A 107 -19.16 7.19 4.16
N LEU A 108 -18.18 6.37 4.56
CA LEU A 108 -17.40 5.50 3.66
C LEU A 108 -18.33 4.67 2.77
N LEU A 109 -18.21 4.85 1.45
CA LEU A 109 -19.02 4.12 0.48
C LEU A 109 -18.53 2.68 0.38
N PHE A 110 -19.41 1.71 0.63
CA PHE A 110 -19.03 0.30 0.69
C PHE A 110 -20.18 -0.64 0.30
N ALA A 111 -19.83 -1.77 -0.32
CA ALA A 111 -20.76 -2.86 -0.59
C ALA A 111 -20.94 -3.69 0.70
N LYS A 112 -21.84 -3.25 1.58
CA LYS A 112 -22.13 -3.90 2.85
C LYS A 112 -22.70 -5.31 2.63
N PRO A 113 -22.07 -6.37 3.15
CA PRO A 113 -22.62 -7.72 3.08
C PRO A 113 -23.98 -7.80 3.77
N LEU A 114 -24.91 -8.53 3.16
CA LEU A 114 -26.24 -8.78 3.70
C LEU A 114 -26.41 -10.25 4.10
N SER A 115 -27.37 -10.52 4.98
CA SER A 115 -27.80 -11.89 5.26
C SER A 115 -28.32 -12.52 3.97
N ARG A 116 -27.89 -13.75 3.69
CA ARG A 116 -28.35 -14.52 2.52
C ARG A 116 -29.86 -14.79 2.54
N THR A 117 -30.51 -14.69 3.71
CA THR A 117 -31.97 -14.78 3.84
C THR A 117 -32.72 -13.65 3.12
N THR A 118 -32.05 -12.53 2.84
CA THR A 118 -32.64 -11.41 2.07
C THR A 118 -32.73 -11.71 0.57
N GLY A 119 -32.09 -12.76 0.08
CA GLY A 119 -31.94 -13.04 -1.35
C GLY A 119 -30.82 -12.25 -2.04
N PHE A 120 -30.11 -11.38 -1.31
CA PHE A 120 -29.01 -10.55 -1.84
C PHE A 120 -27.70 -10.83 -1.10
N SER A 121 -26.58 -10.60 -1.79
CA SER A 121 -25.24 -10.73 -1.20
C SER A 121 -24.78 -9.45 -0.49
N SER A 122 -25.16 -8.29 -1.00
CA SER A 122 -24.71 -7.00 -0.48
C SER A 122 -25.62 -5.85 -0.91
N ILE A 123 -25.44 -4.68 -0.29
CA ILE A 123 -26.02 -3.40 -0.69
C ILE A 123 -24.96 -2.28 -0.58
N THR A 124 -24.89 -1.42 -1.59
CA THR A 124 -24.02 -0.24 -1.55
C THR A 124 -24.59 0.79 -0.58
N THR A 125 -23.81 1.18 0.43
CA THR A 125 -24.24 2.11 1.48
C THR A 125 -23.05 2.88 2.06
N ASN A 126 -23.36 3.94 2.81
CA ASN A 126 -22.40 4.60 3.69
C ASN A 126 -22.23 3.75 4.96
N LEU A 127 -21.13 2.99 5.06
CA LEU A 127 -20.95 1.94 6.07
C LEU A 127 -20.26 2.43 7.35
N ALA A 128 -19.19 3.21 7.20
CA ALA A 128 -18.22 3.45 8.26
C ALA A 128 -17.61 4.85 8.23
N LEU A 129 -16.94 5.18 9.33
CA LEU A 129 -16.20 6.41 9.55
C LEU A 129 -14.74 6.05 9.80
N MET A 130 -13.84 6.74 9.12
CA MET A 130 -12.42 6.42 9.14
C MET A 130 -11.57 7.67 9.37
N ASN A 131 -10.50 7.53 10.14
CA ASN A 131 -9.47 8.55 10.29
C ASN A 131 -8.16 8.07 9.67
N ASN A 132 -7.55 8.92 8.85
CA ASN A 132 -6.17 8.83 8.43
C ASN A 132 -5.43 10.01 9.05
N ALA A 133 -4.37 9.75 9.80
CA ALA A 133 -3.53 10.80 10.34
C ALA A 133 -2.07 10.46 10.10
N GLY A 134 -1.27 11.48 9.85
CA GLY A 134 0.13 11.29 9.56
C GLY A 134 0.99 12.50 9.84
N ILE A 135 2.28 12.23 9.92
CA ILE A 135 3.33 13.25 9.94
C ILE A 135 4.16 13.06 8.69
N GLU A 136 4.42 14.14 7.98
CA GLU A 136 5.28 14.16 6.81
C GLU A 136 6.47 15.06 7.08
N LEU A 137 7.63 14.60 6.66
CA LEU A 137 8.87 15.37 6.68
C LEU A 137 9.41 15.39 5.27
N ALA A 138 9.71 16.58 4.76
CA ALA A 138 10.45 16.77 3.54
C ALA A 138 11.66 17.66 3.83
N ILE A 139 12.86 17.25 3.40
CA ILE A 139 14.09 18.01 3.57
C ILE A 139 14.81 18.04 2.23
N ASN A 140 15.23 19.23 1.84
CA ASN A 140 16.15 19.47 0.75
C ASN A 140 17.42 20.09 1.32
N ALA A 141 18.57 19.54 0.97
CA ALA A 141 19.87 20.05 1.34
C ALA A 141 20.73 20.23 0.09
N SER A 142 21.52 21.30 0.06
CA SER A 142 22.57 21.54 -0.93
C SER A 142 23.92 21.65 -0.24
N PRO A 143 24.55 20.51 0.15
CA PRO A 143 25.81 20.54 0.88
C PRO A 143 26.90 21.30 0.11
N ILE A 144 26.94 21.12 -1.21
CA ILE A 144 27.92 21.76 -2.09
C ILE A 144 27.19 22.59 -3.13
N ARG A 145 27.55 23.87 -3.19
CA ARG A 145 27.16 24.83 -4.23
C ARG A 145 28.41 25.56 -4.69
N SER A 146 28.86 25.27 -5.90
CA SER A 146 30.04 25.87 -6.53
C SER A 146 29.82 25.99 -8.03
N THR A 147 30.75 26.65 -8.71
CA THR A 147 30.70 26.83 -10.17
C THR A 147 30.73 25.49 -10.90
N ASP A 148 31.62 24.59 -10.49
CA ASP A 148 31.88 23.34 -11.22
C ASP A 148 31.16 22.14 -10.61
N PHE A 149 30.84 22.18 -9.31
CA PHE A 149 30.22 21.06 -8.61
C PHE A 149 29.03 21.49 -7.75
N ASN A 150 27.89 20.85 -7.96
CA ASN A 150 26.69 21.08 -7.16
C ASN A 150 26.13 19.73 -6.72
N TRP A 151 25.83 19.61 -5.44
CA TRP A 151 25.21 18.41 -4.88
C TRP A 151 23.94 18.82 -4.14
N ASN A 152 22.83 18.21 -4.54
CA ASN A 152 21.54 18.35 -3.91
C ASN A 152 21.05 16.99 -3.42
N ILE A 153 20.47 17.00 -2.23
CA ILE A 153 19.88 15.84 -1.57
C ILE A 153 18.44 16.23 -1.23
N ALA A 154 17.47 15.44 -1.67
CA ALA A 154 16.08 15.54 -1.25
C ALA A 154 15.68 14.27 -0.52
N PHE A 155 15.06 14.40 0.64
CA PHE A 155 14.55 13.30 1.44
C PHE A 155 13.11 13.62 1.83
N ASN A 156 12.23 12.64 1.70
CA ASN A 156 10.91 12.72 2.29
C ASN A 156 10.54 11.41 2.99
N ILE A 157 9.77 11.52 4.05
CA ILE A 157 9.19 10.40 4.77
C ILE A 157 7.83 10.77 5.31
N THR A 158 6.88 9.87 5.14
CA THR A 158 5.54 9.96 5.71
C THR A 158 5.32 8.80 6.65
N ARG A 159 4.82 9.09 7.84
CA ARG A 159 4.22 8.10 8.73
C ARG A 159 2.72 8.26 8.67
N ILE A 160 2.00 7.21 8.30
CA ILE A 160 0.54 7.23 8.26
C ILE A 160 -0.04 6.20 9.24
N LYS A 161 -1.18 6.53 9.83
CA LYS A 161 -2.00 5.61 10.62
C LYS A 161 -3.44 5.74 10.18
N ASN A 162 -4.03 4.60 9.82
CA ASN A 162 -5.44 4.47 9.52
C ASN A 162 -6.18 3.87 10.72
N LYS A 163 -7.43 4.29 10.92
CA LYS A 163 -8.31 3.72 11.95
C LYS A 163 -9.78 3.86 11.57
N ILE A 164 -10.53 2.78 11.67
CA ILE A 164 -12.00 2.80 11.67
C ILE A 164 -12.48 3.28 13.04
N VAL A 165 -13.30 4.32 13.03
CA VAL A 165 -13.75 5.05 14.22
C VAL A 165 -15.19 4.69 14.59
N ALA A 166 -16.03 4.49 13.59
CA ALA A 166 -17.41 4.06 13.75
C ALA A 166 -17.83 3.23 12.53
N SER A 167 -18.82 2.37 12.70
CA SER A 167 -19.39 1.52 11.66
C SER A 167 -20.84 1.21 12.00
N THR A 168 -21.68 1.00 10.98
CA THR A 168 -23.08 0.58 11.18
C THR A 168 -23.21 -0.91 11.57
N GLN A 169 -22.10 -1.65 11.55
CA GLN A 169 -21.97 -3.04 12.00
C GLN A 169 -20.70 -3.18 12.85
N ASP A 170 -20.76 -4.02 13.88
CA ASP A 170 -19.62 -4.25 14.79
C ASP A 170 -18.38 -4.78 14.03
N GLU A 171 -18.61 -5.73 13.12
CA GLU A 171 -17.58 -6.38 12.31
C GLU A 171 -18.10 -6.64 10.89
N VAL A 172 -17.30 -6.27 9.90
CA VAL A 172 -17.58 -6.58 8.48
C VAL A 172 -16.36 -7.25 7.87
N VAL A 173 -16.54 -8.51 7.44
CA VAL A 173 -15.50 -9.25 6.73
C VAL A 173 -15.46 -8.77 5.28
N ASP A 174 -14.30 -8.26 4.88
CA ASP A 174 -14.01 -7.76 3.53
C ASP A 174 -12.88 -8.60 2.92
N GLY A 175 -13.25 -9.76 2.38
CA GLY A 175 -12.30 -10.74 1.86
C GLY A 175 -11.32 -11.21 2.94
N THR A 176 -10.05 -10.84 2.79
CA THR A 176 -8.96 -11.16 3.73
C THR A 176 -8.77 -10.10 4.82
N LYS A 177 -9.67 -9.12 4.91
CA LYS A 177 -9.63 -7.99 5.84
C LYS A 177 -10.84 -7.98 6.76
N LEU A 178 -10.69 -7.31 7.89
CA LEU A 178 -11.78 -7.04 8.83
C LEU A 178 -11.94 -5.54 9.00
N ILE A 179 -13.14 -5.03 8.70
CA ILE A 179 -13.54 -3.68 9.08
C ILE A 179 -14.15 -3.79 10.48
N LYS A 180 -13.43 -3.28 11.46
CA LYS A 180 -13.83 -3.28 12.86
C LYS A 180 -13.45 -1.97 13.52
N VAL A 181 -14.35 -1.42 14.34
CA VAL A 181 -14.09 -0.20 15.11
C VAL A 181 -12.85 -0.41 15.98
N GLY A 182 -11.90 0.52 15.88
CA GLY A 182 -10.64 0.42 16.61
C GLY A 182 -9.46 -0.05 15.76
N GLU A 183 -9.71 -0.76 14.65
CA GLU A 183 -8.70 -1.37 13.80
C GLU A 183 -8.43 -0.56 12.52
N ASP A 184 -7.39 -0.96 11.78
CA ASP A 184 -7.02 -0.40 10.48
C ASP A 184 -7.96 -0.92 9.37
N ARG A 185 -8.28 -0.10 8.36
CA ARG A 185 -9.14 -0.48 7.23
C ARG A 185 -8.62 -1.69 6.45
N TYR A 186 -7.30 -1.86 6.40
CA TYR A 186 -6.63 -2.99 5.75
C TYR A 186 -5.99 -3.93 6.77
N GLN A 187 -6.59 -4.05 7.96
CA GLN A 187 -6.24 -5.04 8.98
C GLN A 187 -6.49 -6.46 8.45
N TRP A 188 -5.45 -7.29 8.46
CA TRP A 188 -5.55 -8.69 8.03
C TRP A 188 -6.44 -9.50 8.98
N TYR A 189 -7.28 -10.35 8.38
CA TYR A 189 -8.20 -11.26 9.05
C TYR A 189 -8.13 -12.65 8.41
N LEU A 190 -7.26 -13.49 8.97
CA LEU A 190 -6.88 -14.79 8.43
C LEU A 190 -6.83 -15.83 9.54
N ARG A 191 -6.89 -17.11 9.17
CA ARG A 191 -6.53 -18.18 10.11
C ARG A 191 -5.05 -18.09 10.43
N GLU A 192 -4.72 -18.10 11.72
CA GLU A 192 -3.33 -17.94 12.15
C GLU A 192 -2.61 -19.29 12.13
N TYR A 193 -1.55 -19.38 11.34
CA TYR A 193 -0.70 -20.56 11.21
C TYR A 193 0.23 -20.68 12.42
N ALA A 194 0.23 -21.86 13.05
CA ALA A 194 1.01 -22.16 14.24
C ALA A 194 2.33 -22.89 13.92
N GLY A 195 2.59 -23.21 12.65
CA GLY A 195 3.75 -24.00 12.23
C GLY A 195 3.35 -25.41 11.80
N ILE A 196 4.29 -26.35 11.86
CA ILE A 196 4.04 -27.76 11.62
C ILE A 196 4.29 -28.56 12.89
N ASP A 197 3.56 -29.65 13.08
CA ASP A 197 3.89 -30.64 14.09
C ASP A 197 5.08 -31.47 13.59
N GLN A 198 6.18 -31.46 14.34
CA GLN A 198 7.40 -32.17 13.96
C GLN A 198 7.28 -33.69 14.07
N ALA A 199 6.26 -34.20 14.78
CA ALA A 199 6.02 -35.64 14.89
C ALA A 199 5.48 -36.25 13.58
N ASP A 200 4.66 -35.50 12.83
CA ASP A 200 3.99 -36.03 11.64
C ASP A 200 3.99 -35.09 10.43
N GLY A 201 4.63 -33.93 10.52
CA GLY A 201 4.78 -32.93 9.45
C GLY A 201 3.51 -32.17 9.10
N ARG A 202 2.44 -32.28 9.89
CA ARG A 202 1.14 -31.66 9.57
C ARG A 202 1.13 -30.19 9.95
N ALA A 203 0.54 -29.39 9.07
CA ALA A 203 0.27 -27.99 9.36
C ALA A 203 -0.66 -27.84 10.58
N MET A 204 -0.38 -26.84 11.42
CA MET A 204 -1.17 -26.47 12.58
C MET A 204 -1.64 -25.03 12.47
N TRP A 205 -2.83 -24.76 13.01
CA TRP A 205 -3.40 -23.43 13.14
C TRP A 205 -3.92 -23.20 14.54
N TYR A 206 -4.10 -21.94 14.90
CA TYR A 206 -4.73 -21.58 16.16
C TYR A 206 -6.25 -21.58 16.08
N ARG A 207 -6.87 -21.99 17.19
CA ARG A 207 -8.29 -21.84 17.50
C ARG A 207 -8.46 -21.51 18.98
N ASP A 208 -9.64 -21.07 19.36
CA ASP A 208 -9.98 -20.92 20.77
C ASP A 208 -10.59 -22.25 21.28
N ASP A 209 -10.23 -22.64 22.50
CA ASP A 209 -10.93 -23.70 23.22
C ASP A 209 -12.24 -23.18 23.85
N ALA A 210 -12.99 -24.05 24.53
CA ALA A 210 -14.24 -23.67 25.18
C ALA A 210 -14.08 -22.61 26.29
N ASN A 211 -12.88 -22.44 26.82
CA ASN A 211 -12.54 -21.46 27.85
C ASN A 211 -11.97 -20.16 27.23
N GLY A 212 -11.84 -20.07 25.91
CA GLY A 212 -11.26 -18.93 25.20
C GLY A 212 -9.73 -18.93 25.15
N ASN A 213 -9.06 -20.02 25.53
CA ASN A 213 -7.61 -20.12 25.39
C ASN A 213 -7.21 -20.47 23.96
N LYS A 214 -6.13 -19.85 23.49
CA LYS A 214 -5.58 -20.10 22.16
C LYS A 214 -4.82 -21.44 22.16
N VAL A 215 -5.34 -22.42 21.43
CA VAL A 215 -4.78 -23.77 21.27
C VAL A 215 -4.55 -24.10 19.81
N THR A 216 -3.73 -25.10 19.52
CA THR A 216 -3.48 -25.55 18.14
C THR A 216 -4.46 -26.63 17.71
N THR A 217 -4.78 -26.65 16.41
CA THR A 217 -5.50 -27.73 15.74
C THR A 217 -4.83 -28.05 14.41
N LYS A 218 -4.90 -29.31 13.99
CA LYS A 218 -4.49 -29.77 12.65
C LYS A 218 -5.66 -29.76 11.66
N VAL A 219 -6.88 -29.48 12.13
CA VAL A 219 -8.08 -29.44 11.29
C VAL A 219 -8.34 -28.00 10.90
N TYR A 220 -8.03 -27.66 9.65
CA TYR A 220 -8.15 -26.29 9.15
C TYR A 220 -9.57 -25.70 9.29
N ALA A 221 -10.61 -26.53 9.16
CA ALA A 221 -12.00 -26.09 9.32
C ALA A 221 -12.32 -25.61 10.75
N GLU A 222 -11.66 -26.18 11.77
CA GLU A 222 -11.80 -25.78 13.18
C GLU A 222 -10.96 -24.54 13.53
N ALA A 223 -10.04 -24.14 12.66
CA ALA A 223 -9.18 -22.99 12.88
C ALA A 223 -9.99 -21.69 12.81
N LYS A 224 -9.74 -20.80 13.78
CA LYS A 224 -10.39 -19.50 13.88
C LYS A 224 -9.64 -18.46 13.05
N GLN A 225 -10.37 -17.55 12.42
CA GLN A 225 -9.78 -16.33 11.85
C GLN A 225 -9.53 -15.31 12.97
N TYR A 226 -8.34 -14.72 12.98
CA TYR A 226 -7.96 -13.69 13.94
C TYR A 226 -7.73 -12.36 13.22
N SER A 227 -8.12 -11.27 13.88
CA SER A 227 -7.64 -9.93 13.53
C SER A 227 -6.27 -9.66 14.19
N GLY A 228 -5.73 -8.46 14.05
CA GLY A 228 -4.45 -8.09 14.68
C GLY A 228 -3.19 -8.67 14.03
N LEU A 229 -3.31 -9.38 12.90
CA LEU A 229 -2.19 -9.93 12.12
C LEU A 229 -1.35 -8.86 11.37
N GLY A 230 -1.50 -7.58 11.72
CA GLY A 230 -0.91 -6.42 11.05
C GLY A 230 -1.79 -5.84 9.94
N SER A 231 -1.37 -4.71 9.37
CA SER A 231 -2.07 -4.04 8.26
C SER A 231 -1.31 -4.22 6.95
N ALA A 232 -2.03 -4.19 5.82
CA ALA A 232 -1.42 -4.06 4.51
C ALA A 232 -0.73 -2.70 4.30
N LEU A 233 -1.21 -1.65 4.98
CA LEU A 233 -0.65 -0.31 4.84
C LEU A 233 0.77 -0.24 5.43
N PRO A 234 1.71 0.40 4.71
CA PRO A 234 3.02 0.67 5.29
C PRO A 234 2.92 1.65 6.44
N LYS A 235 3.76 1.44 7.46
CA LYS A 235 3.89 2.36 8.59
C LYS A 235 4.65 3.62 8.20
N TYR A 236 5.64 3.46 7.33
CA TYR A 236 6.45 4.54 6.79
C TYR A 236 6.66 4.33 5.29
N TYR A 237 6.58 5.39 4.52
CA TYR A 237 6.97 5.39 3.11
C TYR A 237 7.59 6.73 2.76
N GLY A 238 8.39 6.75 1.71
CA GLY A 238 9.07 7.97 1.32
C GLY A 238 10.09 7.74 0.23
N GLY A 239 10.92 8.75 0.01
CA GLY A 239 11.92 8.73 -1.02
C GLY A 239 13.14 9.55 -0.72
N PHE A 240 14.20 9.23 -1.44
CA PHE A 240 15.49 9.85 -1.33
C PHE A 240 16.02 10.09 -2.74
N ASN A 241 16.29 11.34 -3.08
CA ASN A 241 16.84 11.75 -4.37
C ASN A 241 18.20 12.42 -4.17
N ASN A 242 19.20 12.00 -4.95
CA ASN A 242 20.51 12.63 -5.00
C ASN A 242 20.73 13.16 -6.40
N THR A 243 21.05 14.44 -6.50
CA THR A 243 21.38 15.08 -7.77
C THR A 243 22.76 15.70 -7.65
N LEU A 244 23.68 15.21 -8.48
CA LEU A 244 25.07 15.63 -8.57
C LEU A 244 25.28 16.24 -9.94
N ASN A 245 25.70 17.50 -10.00
CA ASN A 245 26.10 18.15 -11.24
C ASN A 245 27.58 18.47 -11.16
N TYR A 246 28.37 17.94 -12.08
CA TYR A 246 29.79 18.21 -12.20
C TYR A 246 30.11 18.68 -13.62
N LYS A 247 30.32 19.99 -13.78
CA LYS A 247 30.49 20.66 -15.06
C LYS A 247 29.34 20.29 -16.02
N GLU A 248 29.65 19.64 -17.13
CA GLU A 248 28.68 19.19 -18.14
C GLU A 248 27.98 17.87 -17.79
N PHE A 249 28.39 17.18 -16.72
CA PHE A 249 27.78 15.93 -16.28
C PHE A 249 26.70 16.19 -15.22
N ASP A 250 25.61 15.45 -15.33
CA ASP A 250 24.56 15.39 -14.33
C ASP A 250 24.24 13.93 -13.98
N LEU A 251 24.08 13.64 -12.69
CA LEU A 251 23.69 12.34 -12.17
C LEU A 251 22.53 12.54 -11.20
N SER A 252 21.40 11.85 -11.44
CA SER A 252 20.28 11.79 -10.52
C SER A 252 19.97 10.36 -10.13
N VAL A 253 19.84 10.09 -8.83
CA VAL A 253 19.49 8.78 -8.29
C VAL A 253 18.30 8.94 -7.36
N PHE A 254 17.15 8.40 -7.76
CA PHE A 254 15.92 8.39 -6.97
C PHE A 254 15.64 6.99 -6.41
N THR A 255 15.52 6.93 -5.09
CA THR A 255 15.19 5.72 -4.33
C THR A 255 13.88 5.92 -3.59
N TYR A 256 12.99 4.94 -3.67
CA TYR A 256 11.75 4.86 -2.92
C TYR A 256 11.83 3.76 -1.87
N PHE A 257 11.20 3.94 -0.71
CA PHE A 257 11.06 2.90 0.30
C PHE A 257 9.64 2.86 0.88
N SER A 258 9.22 1.67 1.28
CA SER A 258 7.95 1.38 1.97
C SER A 258 8.21 0.35 3.05
N LEU A 259 7.85 0.64 4.29
CA LEU A 259 8.28 -0.11 5.47
C LEU A 259 7.11 -0.44 6.41
N GLY A 260 7.06 -1.69 6.86
CA GLY A 260 6.21 -2.17 7.95
C GLY A 260 4.82 -2.66 7.56
N GLY A 261 4.45 -2.62 6.27
CA GLY A 261 3.22 -3.21 5.76
C GLY A 261 3.35 -4.73 5.62
N LYS A 262 2.21 -5.45 5.64
CA LYS A 262 2.14 -6.89 5.43
C LYS A 262 1.56 -7.21 4.07
N VAL A 263 2.13 -8.19 3.39
CA VAL A 263 1.72 -8.61 2.05
C VAL A 263 1.33 -10.08 2.07
N TYR A 264 0.26 -10.42 1.38
CA TYR A 264 -0.22 -11.78 1.21
C TYR A 264 0.12 -12.26 -0.21
N ASP A 265 0.96 -13.28 -0.28
CA ASP A 265 1.45 -13.85 -1.53
C ASP A 265 0.57 -15.05 -1.93
N ALA A 266 -0.49 -14.77 -2.69
CA ALA A 266 -1.46 -15.77 -3.13
C ALA A 266 -0.87 -16.72 -4.19
N LEU A 267 0.07 -16.24 -4.99
CA LEU A 267 0.80 -17.08 -5.94
C LEU A 267 1.65 -18.11 -5.21
N TYR A 268 2.43 -17.68 -4.21
CA TYR A 268 3.21 -18.59 -3.39
C TYR A 268 2.30 -19.56 -2.60
N GLN A 269 1.15 -19.09 -2.10
CA GLN A 269 0.13 -19.98 -1.53
C GLN A 269 -0.26 -21.09 -2.51
N ALA A 270 -0.61 -20.75 -3.74
CA ALA A 270 -1.03 -21.72 -4.74
C ALA A 270 0.09 -22.73 -5.08
N LEU A 271 1.33 -22.25 -5.21
CA LEU A 271 2.50 -23.06 -5.52
C LEU A 271 2.98 -23.96 -4.36
N MET A 272 2.60 -23.65 -3.12
CA MET A 272 2.92 -24.43 -1.93
C MET A 272 1.86 -25.50 -1.62
N HIS A 273 1.14 -26.00 -2.64
CA HIS A 273 0.23 -27.12 -2.51
C HIS A 273 0.96 -28.42 -2.11
N ASN A 274 0.20 -29.47 -1.79
CA ASN A 274 0.73 -30.71 -1.23
C ASN A 274 0.96 -31.83 -2.26
N GLY A 275 0.87 -31.52 -3.56
CA GLY A 275 1.05 -32.47 -4.66
C GLY A 275 -0.18 -33.24 -5.12
N ILE A 276 -1.38 -32.93 -4.61
CA ILE A 276 -2.62 -33.67 -4.96
C ILE A 276 -3.01 -33.62 -6.45
N THR A 277 -2.51 -32.64 -7.19
CA THR A 277 -2.81 -32.48 -8.62
C THR A 277 -1.54 -32.77 -9.44
N PRO A 278 -1.35 -34.02 -9.90
CA PRO A 278 -0.20 -34.37 -10.75
C PRO A 278 -0.10 -33.45 -11.97
N GLY A 279 1.12 -33.05 -12.31
CA GLY A 279 1.40 -32.17 -13.45
C GLY A 279 1.23 -30.67 -13.19
N GLN A 280 0.79 -30.26 -11.99
CA GLN A 280 0.80 -28.85 -11.61
C GLN A 280 2.19 -28.41 -11.12
N GLN A 281 2.53 -27.17 -11.44
CA GLN A 281 3.80 -26.57 -11.02
C GLN A 281 3.78 -26.28 -9.52
N MET A 282 4.91 -26.53 -8.86
CA MET A 282 5.11 -26.28 -7.44
C MET A 282 6.27 -25.34 -7.19
N SER A 283 6.27 -24.70 -6.02
CA SER A 283 7.44 -23.98 -5.53
C SER A 283 8.59 -24.96 -5.29
N ARG A 284 9.82 -24.53 -5.58
CA ARG A 284 11.04 -25.31 -5.27
C ARG A 284 11.20 -25.57 -3.78
N ASP A 285 10.61 -24.74 -2.93
CA ASP A 285 10.68 -24.90 -1.48
C ASP A 285 10.06 -26.22 -1.01
N VAL A 286 9.10 -26.77 -1.76
CA VAL A 286 8.46 -28.06 -1.45
C VAL A 286 9.47 -29.22 -1.47
N LEU A 287 10.61 -29.09 -2.15
CA LEU A 287 11.71 -30.06 -2.09
C LEU A 287 12.28 -30.21 -0.67
N ASN A 288 12.14 -29.18 0.15
CA ASN A 288 12.55 -29.17 1.55
C ASN A 288 11.38 -29.46 2.49
N ALA A 289 10.27 -30.03 2.02
CA ALA A 289 9.15 -30.44 2.87
C ALA A 289 9.59 -31.38 3.99
N TRP A 290 8.83 -31.37 5.09
CA TRP A 290 9.02 -32.33 6.18
C TRP A 290 8.90 -33.76 5.65
N SER A 291 9.82 -34.60 6.12
CA SER A 291 9.80 -36.04 5.90
C SER A 291 10.47 -36.73 7.09
N ALA A 292 10.36 -38.06 7.16
CA ALA A 292 11.05 -38.84 8.18
C ALA A 292 12.59 -38.66 8.14
N THR A 293 13.15 -38.21 7.00
CA THR A 293 14.58 -37.92 6.82
C THR A 293 14.90 -36.42 6.92
N ASN A 294 13.88 -35.55 7.04
CA ASN A 294 14.00 -34.10 7.10
C ASN A 294 13.09 -33.52 8.19
N THR A 295 13.29 -33.96 9.43
CA THR A 295 12.45 -33.65 10.59
C THR A 295 12.69 -32.27 11.20
N THR A 296 13.61 -31.47 10.64
CA THR A 296 13.86 -30.08 11.05
C THR A 296 13.19 -29.06 10.12
N SER A 297 12.52 -29.53 9.06
CA SER A 297 11.81 -28.66 8.14
C SER A 297 10.69 -27.88 8.83
N THR A 298 10.36 -26.71 8.27
CA THR A 298 9.19 -25.91 8.64
C THR A 298 8.11 -25.94 7.57
N ILE A 299 8.36 -26.67 6.48
CA ILE A 299 7.44 -26.82 5.35
C ILE A 299 6.60 -28.06 5.59
N PRO A 300 5.26 -27.96 5.54
CA PRO A 300 4.36 -29.09 5.72
C PRO A 300 4.73 -30.26 4.82
N ARG A 301 4.51 -31.48 5.32
CA ARG A 301 4.76 -32.70 4.57
C ARG A 301 4.10 -32.68 3.19
N PHE A 302 4.76 -33.32 2.24
CA PHE A 302 4.19 -33.57 0.92
C PHE A 302 3.21 -34.76 0.99
N LEU A 303 2.00 -34.61 0.43
CA LEU A 303 0.94 -35.61 0.52
C LEU A 303 0.14 -35.67 -0.80
N PRO A 304 0.64 -36.39 -1.81
CA PRO A 304 0.09 -36.34 -3.17
C PRO A 304 -1.22 -37.12 -3.34
N THR A 305 -1.60 -37.93 -2.35
CA THR A 305 -2.78 -38.82 -2.42
C THR A 305 -4.03 -38.23 -1.78
N SER A 306 -3.91 -37.21 -0.92
CA SER A 306 -5.04 -36.54 -0.28
C SER A 306 -4.65 -35.15 0.23
N ASN A 307 -5.59 -34.19 0.22
CA ASN A 307 -5.37 -32.83 0.72
C ASN A 307 -6.16 -32.60 2.01
N THR A 308 -6.12 -33.59 2.90
CA THR A 308 -6.77 -33.53 4.22
C THR A 308 -6.10 -32.51 5.13
N ASP A 309 -4.81 -32.25 4.92
CA ASP A 309 -4.06 -31.30 5.73
C ASP A 309 -4.31 -29.85 5.33
N LEU A 310 -4.79 -29.55 4.11
CA LEU A 310 -5.16 -28.19 3.66
C LEU A 310 -4.07 -27.13 3.91
N SER A 311 -2.79 -27.53 3.85
CA SER A 311 -1.63 -26.73 4.27
C SER A 311 -1.37 -25.49 3.41
N ASN A 312 -1.97 -25.42 2.22
CA ASN A 312 -1.94 -24.28 1.32
C ASN A 312 -3.22 -23.43 1.36
N SER A 313 -4.08 -23.63 2.35
CA SER A 313 -5.28 -22.81 2.51
C SER A 313 -4.98 -21.43 3.11
N ALA A 314 -5.89 -20.48 2.88
CA ALA A 314 -5.68 -19.08 3.20
C ALA A 314 -5.41 -18.81 4.69
N SER A 315 -4.17 -18.45 5.03
CA SER A 315 -3.74 -18.30 6.41
C SER A 315 -2.54 -17.36 6.53
N SER A 316 -2.20 -16.98 7.77
CA SER A 316 -1.00 -16.16 8.03
C SER A 316 0.32 -16.82 7.62
N ARG A 317 0.32 -18.11 7.24
CA ARG A 317 1.47 -18.80 6.63
C ARG A 317 2.01 -18.04 5.40
N PHE A 318 1.11 -17.41 4.65
CA PHE A 318 1.43 -16.70 3.40
C PHE A 318 1.42 -15.17 3.57
N LEU A 319 1.43 -14.71 4.82
CA LEU A 319 1.47 -13.30 5.17
C LEU A 319 2.90 -12.89 5.53
N PHE A 320 3.54 -12.15 4.64
CA PHE A 320 4.94 -11.77 4.73
C PHE A 320 5.12 -10.30 5.07
N ASP A 321 6.35 -9.94 5.44
CA ASP A 321 6.77 -8.53 5.55
C ASP A 321 6.90 -7.92 4.15
N GLY A 322 6.05 -6.94 3.84
CA GLY A 322 6.03 -6.22 2.57
C GLY A 322 7.01 -5.05 2.52
N SER A 323 7.96 -4.95 3.46
CA SER A 323 8.96 -3.88 3.45
C SER A 323 9.94 -4.03 2.29
N TYR A 324 10.15 -2.94 1.55
CA TYR A 324 11.10 -2.90 0.45
C TYR A 324 11.69 -1.50 0.23
N MET A 325 12.79 -1.48 -0.51
CA MET A 325 13.43 -0.31 -1.07
C MET A 325 13.73 -0.56 -2.55
N ARG A 326 13.49 0.42 -3.40
CA ARG A 326 13.72 0.32 -4.84
C ARG A 326 14.38 1.58 -5.36
N VAL A 327 15.47 1.42 -6.12
CA VAL A 327 15.98 2.50 -6.95
C VAL A 327 15.00 2.65 -8.11
N LYS A 328 14.19 3.70 -8.08
CA LYS A 328 13.17 3.96 -9.10
C LYS A 328 13.81 4.47 -10.38
N ASN A 329 14.81 5.33 -10.25
CA ASN A 329 15.49 5.90 -11.40
C ASN A 329 16.96 6.20 -11.12
N ILE A 330 17.81 5.91 -12.10
CA ILE A 330 19.16 6.46 -12.24
C ILE A 330 19.21 7.15 -13.59
N SER A 331 19.59 8.43 -13.62
CA SER A 331 19.82 9.18 -14.85
C SER A 331 21.22 9.77 -14.83
N LEU A 332 22.00 9.48 -15.86
CA LEU A 332 23.33 10.07 -16.10
C LEU A 332 23.29 10.82 -17.42
N GLY A 333 23.46 12.13 -17.38
CA GLY A 333 23.51 13.00 -18.54
C GLY A 333 24.87 13.62 -18.77
N TYR A 334 25.15 13.91 -20.04
CA TYR A 334 26.24 14.78 -20.47
C TYR A 334 25.70 15.82 -21.45
N THR A 335 25.77 17.09 -21.06
CA THR A 335 25.38 18.21 -21.90
C THR A 335 26.57 18.68 -22.72
N LEU A 336 26.48 18.61 -24.04
CA LEU A 336 27.56 19.03 -24.93
C LEU A 336 27.93 20.49 -24.69
N LYS A 337 29.24 20.77 -24.67
CA LYS A 337 29.75 22.13 -24.57
C LYS A 337 29.19 23.00 -25.70
N LYS A 338 28.89 24.25 -25.37
CA LYS A 338 28.30 25.22 -26.31
C LYS A 338 29.13 25.38 -27.58
N GLU A 339 30.46 25.30 -27.48
CA GLU A 339 31.39 25.38 -28.62
C GLU A 339 31.24 24.23 -29.62
N TRP A 340 30.79 23.07 -29.16
CA TRP A 340 30.60 21.88 -30.02
C TRP A 340 29.18 21.86 -30.58
N ALA A 341 28.19 22.16 -29.75
CA ALA A 341 26.79 22.26 -30.19
C ALA A 341 26.60 23.36 -31.26
N SER A 342 27.27 24.50 -31.10
CA SER A 342 27.15 25.62 -32.04
C SER A 342 27.73 25.32 -33.43
N LYS A 343 28.75 24.47 -33.54
CA LYS A 343 29.33 24.04 -34.84
C LYS A 343 28.31 23.33 -35.73
N VAL A 344 27.35 22.64 -35.12
CA VAL A 344 26.26 21.94 -35.82
C VAL A 344 24.94 22.71 -35.75
N LYS A 345 24.98 24.01 -35.41
CA LYS A 345 23.82 24.91 -35.32
C LYS A 345 22.77 24.49 -34.29
N LEU A 346 23.16 23.74 -33.25
CA LEU A 346 22.31 23.39 -32.12
C LEU A 346 22.49 24.38 -30.96
N SER A 347 21.41 24.71 -30.26
CA SER A 347 21.44 25.56 -29.06
C SER A 347 21.98 24.81 -27.84
N THR A 348 21.58 23.54 -27.70
CA THR A 348 22.01 22.61 -26.66
C THR A 348 21.81 21.20 -27.20
N ALA A 349 22.63 20.26 -26.74
CA ALA A 349 22.43 18.84 -27.02
C ALA A 349 22.89 18.04 -25.81
N ARG A 350 22.06 17.13 -25.32
CA ARG A 350 22.37 16.31 -24.13
C ARG A 350 22.16 14.84 -24.46
N LEU A 351 23.22 14.05 -24.28
CA LEU A 351 23.14 12.60 -24.29
C LEU A 351 22.86 12.13 -22.87
N PHE A 352 21.93 11.21 -22.69
CA PHE A 352 21.63 10.64 -21.38
C PHE A 352 21.39 9.14 -21.42
N LEU A 353 21.78 8.50 -20.32
CA LEU A 353 21.50 7.11 -20.00
C LEU A 353 20.55 7.09 -18.82
N MET A 354 19.52 6.25 -18.90
CA MET A 354 18.51 6.13 -17.86
C MET A 354 18.26 4.66 -17.55
N ALA A 355 18.21 4.34 -16.26
CA ALA A 355 17.82 3.03 -15.75
C ALA A 355 16.62 3.18 -14.82
N GLU A 356 15.53 2.49 -15.13
CA GLU A 356 14.30 2.48 -14.34
C GLU A 356 14.14 1.14 -13.63
N ASN A 357 13.79 1.21 -12.34
CA ASN A 357 13.69 0.06 -11.44
C ASN A 357 14.91 -0.90 -11.44
N PRO A 358 16.18 -0.45 -11.60
CA PRO A 358 17.30 -1.37 -11.78
C PRO A 358 17.51 -2.31 -10.59
N PHE A 359 17.24 -1.82 -9.37
CA PHE A 359 17.49 -2.54 -8.12
C PHE A 359 16.29 -2.46 -7.17
N THR A 360 15.90 -3.63 -6.63
CA THR A 360 14.86 -3.77 -5.60
C THR A 360 15.38 -4.66 -4.49
N TRP A 361 15.30 -4.19 -3.25
CA TRP A 361 15.56 -4.96 -2.04
C TRP A 361 14.25 -5.12 -1.29
N ALA A 362 13.74 -6.35 -1.21
CA ALA A 362 12.50 -6.67 -0.52
C ALA A 362 12.76 -7.72 0.58
N LYS A 363 11.99 -7.65 1.67
CA LYS A 363 12.04 -8.65 2.75
C LYS A 363 11.53 -10.01 2.28
N HIS A 364 10.45 -10.03 1.52
CA HIS A 364 9.93 -11.23 0.87
C HIS A 364 10.34 -11.25 -0.61
N LYS A 365 10.76 -12.41 -1.09
CA LYS A 365 11.25 -12.61 -2.47
C LYS A 365 10.26 -13.51 -3.23
N GLY A 366 10.24 -13.39 -4.55
CA GLY A 366 9.41 -14.23 -5.42
C GLY A 366 8.23 -13.50 -6.09
N PHE A 367 7.97 -12.26 -5.70
CA PHE A 367 6.96 -11.39 -6.31
C PHE A 367 7.43 -9.92 -6.27
N ASP A 368 6.71 -9.01 -6.95
CA ASP A 368 6.98 -7.57 -6.86
C ASP A 368 6.35 -6.99 -5.58
N PRO A 369 7.14 -6.44 -4.63
CA PRO A 369 6.62 -5.89 -3.39
C PRO A 369 5.74 -4.63 -3.55
N GLU A 370 5.69 -4.03 -4.75
CA GLU A 370 4.70 -3.00 -5.11
C GLU A 370 3.32 -3.64 -5.35
N ALA A 371 2.75 -4.20 -4.27
CA ALA A 371 1.42 -4.78 -4.29
C ALA A 371 0.32 -3.72 -4.26
N SER A 372 -0.90 -4.16 -4.54
CA SER A 372 -2.12 -3.34 -4.35
C SER A 372 -2.22 -2.80 -2.92
N ILE A 373 -2.98 -1.72 -2.72
CA ILE A 373 -3.21 -1.13 -1.39
C ILE A 373 -3.79 -2.13 -0.38
N ALA A 374 -4.53 -3.14 -0.85
CA ALA A 374 -5.07 -4.21 -0.02
C ALA A 374 -4.00 -5.25 0.38
N GLY A 375 -2.80 -5.18 -0.19
CA GLY A 375 -1.65 -6.02 0.13
C GLY A 375 -1.79 -7.47 -0.29
N THR A 376 -2.79 -7.84 -1.10
CA THR A 376 -2.84 -9.16 -1.73
C THR A 376 -2.18 -9.05 -3.10
N SER A 377 -1.23 -9.94 -3.37
CA SER A 377 -0.60 -10.12 -4.67
C SER A 377 -0.96 -11.49 -5.22
N ASP A 378 -1.48 -11.52 -6.44
CA ASP A 378 -1.95 -12.75 -7.10
C ASP A 378 -1.62 -12.70 -8.60
N ASN A 379 -0.52 -13.36 -8.97
CA ASN A 379 -0.04 -13.45 -10.35
C ASN A 379 0.13 -12.07 -11.04
N ASP A 380 0.53 -11.06 -10.27
CA ASP A 380 0.74 -9.71 -10.76
C ASP A 380 1.93 -9.65 -11.72
N ILE A 381 1.80 -8.86 -12.79
CA ILE A 381 2.93 -8.58 -13.68
C ILE A 381 3.91 -7.66 -12.94
N PRO A 382 5.17 -8.09 -12.73
CA PRO A 382 6.14 -7.29 -12.00
C PRO A 382 6.51 -6.03 -12.80
N ASN A 383 6.91 -4.98 -12.09
CA ASN A 383 7.47 -3.79 -12.73
C ASN A 383 8.72 -4.16 -13.52
N ILE A 384 8.78 -3.65 -14.76
CA ILE A 384 9.86 -3.95 -15.70
C ILE A 384 11.09 -3.10 -15.36
N LYS A 385 12.27 -3.68 -15.60
CA LYS A 385 13.54 -2.96 -15.60
C LYS A 385 13.83 -2.42 -16.99
N THR A 386 13.96 -1.11 -17.10
CA THR A 386 14.18 -0.45 -18.39
C THR A 386 15.54 0.23 -18.40
N PHE A 387 16.30 0.02 -19.47
CA PHE A 387 17.52 0.78 -19.77
C PHE A 387 17.29 1.52 -21.07
N SER A 388 17.47 2.83 -21.05
CA SER A 388 17.30 3.68 -22.23
C SER A 388 18.49 4.61 -22.42
N ILE A 389 18.73 4.91 -23.69
CA ILE A 389 19.66 5.94 -24.14
C ILE A 389 18.83 6.96 -24.92
N GLY A 390 19.07 8.24 -24.66
CA GLY A 390 18.35 9.32 -25.32
C GLY A 390 19.25 10.49 -25.64
N LEU A 391 18.84 11.25 -26.65
CA LEU A 391 19.44 12.51 -27.07
C LEU A 391 18.33 13.55 -27.04
N SER A 392 18.57 14.69 -26.38
CA SER A 392 17.64 15.82 -26.31
C SER A 392 18.28 17.12 -26.73
#